data_AF-A0A960PI49-F1
#
_entry.id   AF-A0A960PI49-F1
#
_cell.length_a   1.000
_cell.length_b   1.000
_cell.length_c   1.000
_cell.angle_alpha   90.00
_cell.angle_beta   90.00
_cell.angle_gamma   90.00
#
_symmetry.space_group_name_H-M   'P 1'
#
loop_
_entity.id
_entity.type
_entity.pdbx_description
1 polymer ?
#
loop_
_entity_poly.entity_id
_entity_poly.type
_entity_poly.pdbx_seq_one_letter_code
_entity_poly.pdbx_strand_id
1 'polypeptide(L)'
;MTRGSKRPASAAIAAVLVLTLVGASCTPAPGPHAGWARYTIDPGAHSASVDPNGGTAPIAGFTNVTGRTFRFFFDSSAKYVITDPVQPSDQLDYNKLPGFSDCGDLDLSRNGAMFGWRWRLDTTPKRLEVVQYANNDGTHLYPSAPLVSLSEAEVDGEHPLTYTVRIGGPDNSKYLFEVHGTLPGRTIDVSAELPRHCPSTSTGVTKWASGFYFGGTSTAPSTITGWIAEA
;
A
#
# COMPACT_ATOMS: atom_id res chain seq x y z
N MET A 1 43.74 -82.42 1.30
CA MET A 1 43.38 -82.26 -0.12
C MET A 1 42.26 -81.23 -0.23
N THR A 2 42.61 -80.05 -0.72
CA THR A 2 41.74 -78.88 -0.89
C THR A 2 40.95 -78.98 -2.20
N ARG A 3 39.63 -78.76 -2.16
CA ARG A 3 38.83 -78.43 -3.36
C ARG A 3 38.13 -77.09 -3.13
N GLY A 4 38.61 -76.08 -3.85
CA GLY A 4 38.05 -74.73 -3.87
C GLY A 4 36.78 -74.67 -4.72
N SER A 5 35.76 -74.02 -4.17
CA SER A 5 34.53 -73.65 -4.87
C SER A 5 34.71 -72.24 -5.48
N LYS A 6 34.58 -72.14 -6.81
CA LYS A 6 34.57 -70.86 -7.54
C LYS A 6 33.15 -70.30 -7.55
N ARG A 7 32.95 -69.10 -7.01
CA ARG A 7 31.71 -68.31 -7.17
C ARG A 7 31.72 -67.60 -8.53
N PRO A 8 30.58 -67.49 -9.24
CA PRO A 8 30.48 -66.68 -10.45
C PRO A 8 30.30 -65.20 -10.10
N ALA A 9 30.92 -64.33 -10.90
CA ALA A 9 30.81 -62.88 -10.81
C ALA A 9 29.45 -62.43 -11.39
N SER A 10 28.70 -61.64 -10.61
CA SER A 10 27.49 -60.95 -11.10
C SER A 10 27.88 -59.61 -11.72
N ALA A 11 27.54 -59.43 -13.00
CA ALA A 11 27.67 -58.15 -13.69
C ALA A 11 26.53 -57.22 -13.25
N ALA A 12 26.87 -56.08 -12.65
CA ALA A 12 25.90 -55.03 -12.33
C ALA A 12 25.68 -54.15 -13.58
N ILE A 13 24.46 -54.15 -14.10
CA ILE A 13 24.02 -53.22 -15.15
C ILE A 13 23.64 -51.92 -14.46
N ALA A 14 24.39 -50.84 -14.72
CA ALA A 14 24.05 -49.50 -14.24
C ALA A 14 22.94 -48.90 -15.11
N ALA A 15 21.75 -48.75 -14.55
CA ALA A 15 20.66 -48.01 -15.17
C ALA A 15 20.94 -46.50 -15.05
N VAL A 16 21.17 -45.82 -16.18
CA VAL A 16 21.27 -44.37 -16.23
C VAL A 16 19.86 -43.79 -16.18
N LEU A 17 19.49 -43.24 -15.02
CA LEU A 17 18.24 -42.51 -14.83
C LEU A 17 18.40 -41.11 -15.43
N VAL A 18 17.81 -40.88 -16.60
CA VAL A 18 17.71 -39.54 -17.19
C VAL A 18 16.63 -38.77 -16.40
N LEU A 19 17.08 -37.91 -15.49
CA LEU A 19 16.21 -37.01 -14.73
C LEU A 19 15.86 -35.82 -15.61
N THR A 20 14.68 -35.84 -16.23
CA THR A 20 14.11 -34.67 -16.90
C THR A 20 13.75 -33.62 -15.86
N LEU A 21 14.57 -32.58 -15.74
CA LEU A 21 14.24 -31.35 -15.02
C LEU A 21 13.08 -30.66 -15.74
N VAL A 22 11.86 -30.91 -15.27
CA VAL A 22 10.71 -30.07 -15.59
C VAL A 22 10.94 -28.76 -14.84
N GLY A 23 11.38 -27.73 -15.56
CA GLY A 23 11.43 -26.38 -15.02
C GLY A 23 10.01 -25.97 -14.64
N ALA A 24 9.69 -26.06 -13.36
CA ALA A 24 8.52 -25.41 -12.80
C ALA A 24 8.75 -23.91 -12.96
N SER A 25 8.20 -23.35 -14.03
CA SER A 25 7.98 -21.92 -14.11
C SER A 25 7.05 -21.55 -12.96
N CYS A 26 7.63 -21.08 -11.85
CA CYS A 26 6.91 -20.37 -10.80
C CYS A 26 6.35 -19.10 -11.43
N THR A 27 5.21 -19.21 -12.11
CA THR A 27 4.30 -18.08 -12.17
C THR A 27 3.93 -17.79 -10.71
N PRO A 28 4.27 -16.61 -10.16
CA PRO A 28 3.77 -16.23 -8.84
C PRO A 28 2.26 -16.43 -8.89
N ALA A 29 1.74 -17.22 -7.93
CA ALA A 29 0.30 -17.41 -7.82
C ALA A 29 -0.32 -16.01 -7.79
N PRO A 30 -1.36 -15.74 -8.60
CA PRO A 30 -2.07 -14.49 -8.44
C PRO A 30 -2.45 -14.41 -6.95
N GLY A 31 -1.95 -13.40 -6.26
CA GLY A 31 -2.47 -12.96 -4.99
C GLY A 31 -3.99 -12.85 -5.04
N PRO A 32 -4.67 -12.71 -3.89
CA PRO A 32 -6.09 -13.01 -3.72
C PRO A 32 -7.04 -12.38 -4.75
N HIS A 33 -6.62 -11.33 -5.47
CA HIS A 33 -7.40 -10.69 -6.53
C HIS A 33 -6.61 -10.53 -7.83
N ALA A 34 -6.97 -11.29 -8.86
CA ALA A 34 -6.48 -11.03 -10.22
C ALA A 34 -6.85 -9.60 -10.66
N GLY A 35 -5.90 -8.88 -11.24
CA GLY A 35 -6.11 -7.49 -11.67
C GLY A 35 -5.88 -6.43 -10.57
N TRP A 36 -5.44 -6.83 -9.38
CA TRP A 36 -5.04 -5.92 -8.30
C TRP A 36 -3.56 -6.07 -8.02
N ALA A 37 -2.84 -4.95 -7.96
CA ALA A 37 -1.45 -4.95 -7.55
C ALA A 37 -1.32 -5.02 -6.01
N ARG A 38 -0.25 -5.68 -5.55
CA ARG A 38 0.14 -5.72 -4.15
C ARG A 38 1.20 -4.67 -3.87
N TYR A 39 0.94 -3.80 -2.90
CA TYR A 39 1.98 -3.03 -2.23
C TYR A 39 2.56 -3.83 -1.07
N THR A 40 3.89 -3.84 -0.95
CA THR A 40 4.60 -4.43 0.20
C THR A 40 5.64 -3.46 0.74
N ILE A 41 5.48 -3.03 1.98
CA ILE A 41 6.49 -2.30 2.74
C ILE A 41 7.22 -3.33 3.60
N ASP A 42 8.51 -3.52 3.34
CA ASP A 42 9.35 -4.44 4.12
C ASP A 42 9.67 -3.86 5.50
N PRO A 43 9.97 -4.71 6.50
CA PRO A 43 10.49 -4.24 7.78
C PRO A 43 11.72 -3.37 7.57
N GLY A 44 11.78 -2.23 8.26
CA GLY A 44 12.89 -1.27 8.09
C GLY A 44 12.76 -0.35 6.86
N ALA A 45 11.67 -0.45 6.09
CA ALA A 45 11.42 0.43 4.94
C ALA A 45 10.33 1.47 5.23
N HIS A 46 10.34 2.53 4.42
CA HIS A 46 9.22 3.46 4.32
C HIS A 46 8.41 3.27 3.03
N SER A 47 9.07 3.03 1.89
CA SER A 47 8.42 2.91 0.60
C SER A 47 8.02 1.47 0.31
N ALA A 48 6.87 1.29 -0.35
CA ALA A 48 6.44 -0.03 -0.81
C ALA A 48 7.11 -0.43 -2.14
N SER A 49 7.41 -1.72 -2.28
CA SER A 49 7.54 -2.37 -3.58
C SER A 49 6.16 -2.70 -4.16
N VAL A 50 6.08 -2.89 -5.48
CA VAL A 50 4.82 -3.19 -6.19
C VAL A 50 4.97 -4.49 -6.96
N ASP A 51 4.07 -5.43 -6.68
CA ASP A 51 3.83 -6.59 -7.53
C ASP A 51 2.52 -6.37 -8.31
N PRO A 52 2.54 -6.25 -9.65
CA PRO A 52 1.34 -6.06 -10.46
C PRO A 52 0.34 -7.20 -10.34
N ASN A 53 0.78 -8.40 -9.92
CA ASN A 53 -0.08 -9.53 -9.62
C ASN A 53 -1.07 -9.88 -10.76
N GLY A 54 -0.55 -9.92 -11.99
CA GLY A 54 -1.34 -10.19 -13.19
C GLY A 54 -2.27 -9.04 -13.64
N GLY A 55 -2.21 -7.88 -12.99
CA GLY A 55 -2.89 -6.63 -13.38
C GLY A 55 -1.95 -5.55 -13.90
N THR A 56 -2.49 -4.35 -14.13
CA THR A 56 -1.72 -3.14 -14.41
C THR A 56 -1.11 -2.59 -13.13
N ALA A 57 0.11 -2.07 -13.21
CA ALA A 57 0.68 -1.32 -12.10
C ALA A 57 -0.17 -0.06 -11.85
N PRO A 58 -0.44 0.29 -10.57
CA PRO A 58 -1.07 1.55 -10.22
C PRO A 58 -0.25 2.74 -10.73
N ILE A 59 -0.88 3.92 -10.80
CA ILE A 59 -0.20 5.14 -11.23
C ILE A 59 0.93 5.44 -10.25
N ALA A 60 2.15 5.56 -10.77
CA ALA A 60 3.34 5.86 -9.99
C ALA A 60 4.34 6.67 -10.83
N GLY A 61 5.12 7.53 -10.17
CA GLY A 61 6.12 8.36 -10.82
C GLY A 61 5.54 9.59 -11.54
N PHE A 62 6.21 10.05 -12.60
CA PHE A 62 5.80 11.26 -13.31
C PHE A 62 4.46 11.11 -14.03
N THR A 63 3.55 12.05 -13.81
CA THR A 63 2.20 12.03 -14.37
C THR A 63 1.63 13.45 -14.50
N ASN A 64 0.50 13.62 -15.18
CA ASN A 64 -0.23 14.88 -15.32
C ASN A 64 -1.68 14.77 -14.81
N VAL A 65 -2.00 13.76 -14.01
CA VAL A 65 -3.36 13.57 -13.47
C VAL A 65 -3.75 14.71 -12.52
N THR A 66 -5.02 15.12 -12.56
CA THR A 66 -5.56 16.15 -11.66
C THR A 66 -6.12 15.57 -10.35
N GLY A 67 -6.06 14.25 -10.21
CA GLY A 67 -6.58 13.48 -9.09
C GLY A 67 -6.34 12.00 -9.30
N ARG A 68 -6.67 11.22 -8.29
CA ARG A 68 -6.55 9.76 -8.28
C ARG A 68 -7.82 9.17 -7.70
N THR A 69 -8.31 8.12 -8.34
CA THR A 69 -9.40 7.29 -7.84
C THR A 69 -8.94 5.84 -7.89
N PHE A 70 -8.90 5.19 -6.75
CA PHE A 70 -8.43 3.82 -6.65
C PHE A 70 -9.27 3.04 -5.64
N ARG A 71 -9.37 1.73 -5.86
CA ARG A 71 -9.90 0.83 -4.84
C ARG A 71 -8.76 0.27 -4.02
N PHE A 72 -8.91 0.26 -2.70
CA PHE A 72 -7.88 -0.20 -1.77
C PHE A 72 -8.52 -0.91 -0.58
N PHE A 73 -7.82 -1.91 -0.04
CA PHE A 73 -8.11 -2.42 1.30
C PHE A 73 -6.83 -2.65 2.09
N PHE A 74 -6.94 -2.41 3.39
CA PHE A 74 -5.96 -2.84 4.39
C PHE A 74 -6.20 -4.31 4.70
N ASP A 75 -5.13 -5.03 5.02
CA ASP A 75 -5.22 -6.34 5.66
C ASP A 75 -4.66 -6.26 7.10
N SER A 76 -4.64 -7.40 7.80
CA SER A 76 -4.21 -7.48 9.20
C SER A 76 -2.79 -6.97 9.44
N SER A 77 -1.93 -6.90 8.42
CA SER A 77 -0.57 -6.35 8.55
C SER A 77 -0.56 -4.84 8.85
N ALA A 78 -1.65 -4.12 8.57
CA ALA A 78 -1.81 -2.72 8.91
C ALA A 78 -1.99 -2.49 10.43
N LYS A 79 -2.13 -3.55 11.23
CA LYS A 79 -2.17 -3.50 12.70
C LYS A 79 -0.75 -3.64 13.27
N TYR A 80 -0.01 -2.53 13.29
CA TYR A 80 1.39 -2.52 13.69
C TYR A 80 1.63 -1.94 15.10
N VAL A 81 2.75 -2.33 15.72
CA VAL A 81 3.29 -1.72 16.93
C VAL A 81 4.74 -1.37 16.66
N ILE A 82 5.11 -0.10 16.83
CA ILE A 82 6.51 0.34 16.77
C ILE A 82 7.12 0.09 18.14
N THR A 83 8.02 -0.89 18.22
CA THR A 83 8.64 -1.30 19.49
C THR A 83 9.93 -0.56 19.80
N ASP A 84 10.59 -0.01 18.78
CA ASP A 84 11.83 0.78 18.91
C ASP A 84 11.69 2.09 18.12
N PRO A 85 10.84 3.03 18.58
CA PRO A 85 10.58 4.25 17.85
C PRO A 85 11.75 5.22 17.95
N VAL A 86 12.12 5.84 16.83
CA VAL A 86 13.10 6.94 16.78
C VAL A 86 12.59 8.14 17.60
N GLN A 87 11.29 8.43 17.54
CA GLN A 87 10.62 9.45 18.36
C GLN A 87 9.37 8.89 19.04
N PRO A 88 9.05 9.27 20.30
CA PRO A 88 7.91 8.72 21.03
C PRO A 88 6.55 8.84 20.31
N SER A 89 6.37 9.87 19.48
CA SER A 89 5.12 10.11 18.74
C SER A 89 4.97 9.27 17.47
N ASP A 90 6.03 8.61 16.99
CA ASP A 90 6.04 7.94 15.67
C ASP A 90 4.94 6.87 15.54
N GLN A 91 4.51 6.23 16.65
CA GLN A 91 3.42 5.26 16.63
C GLN A 91 2.10 5.84 16.09
N LEU A 92 1.87 7.14 16.30
CA LEU A 92 0.64 7.84 15.93
C LEU A 92 0.80 8.75 14.71
N ASP A 93 1.97 8.74 14.07
CA ASP A 93 2.18 9.42 12.81
C ASP A 93 1.35 8.79 11.71
N TYR A 94 0.94 9.62 10.75
CA TYR A 94 0.19 9.15 9.59
C TYR A 94 1.12 8.54 8.55
N ASN A 95 0.89 7.28 8.24
CA ASN A 95 1.30 6.62 7.01
C ASN A 95 0.48 7.17 5.83
N LYS A 96 0.89 6.92 4.60
CA LYS A 96 0.26 7.52 3.41
C LYS A 96 -0.24 6.44 2.46
N LEU A 97 -1.48 6.61 2.02
CA LEU A 97 -2.01 5.94 0.83
C LEU A 97 -1.53 6.67 -0.43
N PRO A 98 -1.72 6.08 -1.62
CA PRO A 98 -1.32 6.71 -2.87
C PRO A 98 -1.92 8.11 -3.04
N GLY A 99 -1.09 9.04 -3.51
CA GLY A 99 -1.44 10.45 -3.69
C GLY A 99 -0.66 11.10 -4.82
N PHE A 100 -0.63 12.43 -4.86
CA PHE A 100 0.09 13.17 -5.89
C PHE A 100 0.71 14.46 -5.35
N SER A 101 1.82 14.89 -5.95
CA SER A 101 2.40 16.22 -5.73
C SER A 101 1.64 17.29 -6.50
N ASP A 102 1.79 18.55 -6.11
CA ASP A 102 1.07 19.66 -6.73
C ASP A 102 1.89 20.95 -6.75
N CYS A 103 1.29 22.03 -7.27
CA CYS A 103 1.86 23.37 -7.31
C CYS A 103 3.12 23.49 -8.18
N GLY A 104 3.37 22.54 -9.07
CA GLY A 104 4.61 22.46 -9.85
C GLY A 104 5.79 21.92 -9.03
N ASP A 105 5.55 21.48 -7.79
CA ASP A 105 6.50 20.78 -6.95
C ASP A 105 6.40 19.26 -7.19
N LEU A 106 7.53 18.59 -7.21
CA LEU A 106 7.59 17.12 -7.32
C LEU A 106 7.73 16.48 -5.94
N ASP A 107 8.12 17.25 -4.92
CA ASP A 107 8.20 16.80 -3.54
C ASP A 107 6.82 16.85 -2.89
N LEU A 108 6.20 15.68 -2.69
CA LEU A 108 4.89 15.58 -2.03
C LEU A 108 4.92 16.12 -0.60
N SER A 109 6.08 16.11 0.08
CA SER A 109 6.18 16.66 1.44
C SER A 109 6.04 18.18 1.45
N ARG A 110 6.34 18.84 0.33
CA ARG A 110 6.15 20.29 0.16
C ARG A 110 4.72 20.62 -0.28
N ASN A 111 4.29 20.08 -1.42
CA ASN A 111 2.95 20.33 -1.96
C ASN A 111 2.35 19.05 -2.52
N GLY A 112 1.21 18.63 -1.97
CA GLY A 112 0.53 17.42 -2.44
C GLY A 112 -0.67 17.03 -1.61
N ALA A 113 -1.43 16.05 -2.09
CA ALA A 113 -2.61 15.52 -1.43
C ALA A 113 -2.65 13.99 -1.49
N MET A 114 -3.07 13.38 -0.37
CA MET A 114 -3.13 11.94 -0.16
C MET A 114 -4.08 11.62 1.01
N PHE A 115 -4.40 10.34 1.23
CA PHE A 115 -4.99 9.92 2.49
C PHE A 115 -3.89 9.53 3.49
N GLY A 116 -4.01 10.03 4.72
CA GLY A 116 -3.22 9.56 5.85
C GLY A 116 -3.90 8.34 6.48
N TRP A 117 -3.13 7.40 7.02
CA TRP A 117 -3.68 6.28 7.80
C TRP A 117 -2.79 5.91 8.98
N ARG A 118 -3.36 5.31 10.03
CA ARG A 118 -2.61 4.83 11.20
C ARG A 118 -3.37 3.79 12.01
N TRP A 119 -2.63 2.97 12.76
CA TRP A 119 -3.20 2.05 13.75
C TRP A 119 -3.25 2.70 15.14
N ARG A 120 -4.44 2.85 15.71
CA ARG A 120 -4.68 3.52 17.01
C ARG A 120 -4.64 2.52 18.16
N LEU A 121 -3.45 2.34 18.74
CA LEU A 121 -3.26 1.56 19.96
C LEU A 121 -3.78 2.26 21.23
N ASP A 122 -3.90 3.59 21.18
CA ASP A 122 -4.32 4.49 22.26
C ASP A 122 -5.85 4.60 22.40
N THR A 123 -6.60 3.72 21.73
CA THR A 123 -8.05 3.73 21.71
C THR A 123 -8.62 2.39 22.12
N THR A 124 -9.80 2.40 22.76
CA THR A 124 -10.51 1.20 23.20
C THR A 124 -11.94 1.23 22.65
N PRO A 125 -12.29 0.35 21.69
CA PRO A 125 -11.43 -0.64 21.03
C PRO A 125 -10.37 0.01 20.12
N LYS A 126 -9.30 -0.73 19.82
CA LYS A 126 -8.30 -0.32 18.84
C LYS A 126 -8.93 -0.25 17.44
N ARG A 127 -8.40 0.62 16.60
CA ARG A 127 -8.96 0.87 15.26
C ARG A 127 -7.91 1.38 14.29
N LEU A 128 -8.16 1.18 13.01
CA LEU A 128 -7.44 1.85 11.93
C LEU A 128 -8.18 3.14 11.60
N GLU A 129 -7.45 4.24 11.49
CA GLU A 129 -8.00 5.52 11.08
C GLU A 129 -7.46 5.89 9.70
N VAL A 130 -8.34 6.43 8.86
CA VAL A 130 -8.00 7.08 7.60
C VAL A 130 -8.44 8.54 7.68
N VAL A 131 -7.60 9.44 7.21
CA VAL A 131 -7.83 10.89 7.25
C VAL A 131 -7.48 11.52 5.91
N GLN A 132 -8.13 12.62 5.55
CA GLN A 132 -7.64 13.53 4.52
C GLN A 132 -6.31 14.15 4.96
N TYR A 133 -5.33 14.17 4.05
CA TYR A 133 -4.00 14.69 4.33
C TYR A 133 -3.47 15.49 3.15
N ALA A 134 -2.98 16.70 3.41
CA ALA A 134 -2.34 17.53 2.38
C ALA A 134 -1.11 18.23 2.93
N ASN A 135 -0.18 18.53 2.05
CA ASN A 135 0.94 19.41 2.33
C ASN A 135 0.75 20.70 1.54
N ASN A 136 0.86 21.82 2.24
CA ASN A 136 0.80 23.17 1.67
C ASN A 136 2.06 23.92 2.05
N ASP A 137 2.98 24.05 1.10
CA ASP A 137 4.33 24.61 1.29
C ASP A 137 5.06 24.04 2.53
N GLY A 138 5.06 22.71 2.64
CA GLY A 138 5.68 21.98 3.75
C GLY A 138 4.84 21.92 5.03
N THR A 139 3.72 22.64 5.10
CA THR A 139 2.81 22.55 6.24
C THR A 139 1.86 21.38 6.06
N HIS A 140 1.92 20.43 7.01
CA HIS A 140 1.01 19.28 7.03
C HIS A 140 -0.38 19.68 7.50
N LEU A 141 -1.40 19.32 6.73
CA LEU A 141 -2.81 19.60 6.98
C LEU A 141 -3.57 18.29 7.14
N TYR A 142 -4.15 18.10 8.33
CA TYR A 142 -5.06 17.00 8.64
C TYR A 142 -5.93 17.40 9.84
N PRO A 143 -7.23 17.05 9.87
CA PRO A 143 -8.08 17.25 11.04
C PRO A 143 -7.68 16.34 12.21
N SER A 144 -8.20 16.66 13.39
CA SER A 144 -8.05 15.81 14.59
C SER A 144 -8.92 14.55 14.54
N ALA A 145 -10.07 14.60 13.87
CA ALA A 145 -10.98 13.48 13.69
C ALA A 145 -10.71 12.75 12.36
N PRO A 146 -10.77 11.42 12.33
CA PRO A 146 -10.60 10.66 11.09
C PRO A 146 -11.79 10.84 10.16
N LEU A 147 -11.56 10.68 8.85
CA LEU A 147 -12.61 10.61 7.85
C LEU A 147 -13.32 9.25 7.90
N VAL A 148 -12.55 8.17 8.10
CA VAL A 148 -13.06 6.81 8.28
C VAL A 148 -12.31 6.15 9.44
N SER A 149 -13.03 5.45 10.30
CA SER A 149 -12.46 4.52 11.28
C SER A 149 -12.89 3.10 10.94
N LEU A 150 -11.96 2.14 10.95
CA LEU A 150 -12.20 0.72 10.76
C LEU A 150 -11.89 -0.03 12.06
N SER A 151 -12.81 -0.87 12.49
CA SER A 151 -12.61 -1.80 13.61
C SER A 151 -11.59 -2.88 13.28
N GLU A 152 -11.11 -3.60 14.30
CA GLU A 152 -10.21 -4.75 14.10
C GLU A 152 -10.78 -5.77 13.11
N ALA A 153 -12.07 -6.12 13.24
CA ALA A 153 -12.71 -7.10 12.38
C ALA A 153 -12.86 -6.60 10.93
N GLU A 154 -13.10 -5.30 10.73
CA GLU A 154 -13.17 -4.71 9.39
C GLU A 154 -11.79 -4.64 8.71
N VAL A 155 -10.69 -4.57 9.48
CA VAL A 155 -9.32 -4.63 8.94
C VAL A 155 -8.89 -6.07 8.65
N ASP A 156 -9.36 -7.06 9.42
CA ASP A 156 -9.07 -8.47 9.16
C ASP A 156 -9.84 -9.01 7.95
N GLY A 157 -10.94 -8.36 7.57
CA GLY A 157 -11.74 -8.70 6.40
C GLY A 157 -11.25 -8.04 5.12
N GLU A 158 -11.42 -8.71 3.99
CA GLU A 158 -11.17 -8.13 2.68
C GLU A 158 -12.35 -7.22 2.28
N HIS A 159 -12.24 -5.94 2.60
CA HIS A 159 -13.29 -4.96 2.33
C HIS A 159 -12.77 -3.77 1.52
N PRO A 160 -12.74 -3.88 0.18
CA PRO A 160 -12.27 -2.81 -0.67
C PRO A 160 -13.17 -1.57 -0.61
N LEU A 161 -12.56 -0.44 -0.28
CA LEU A 161 -13.17 0.88 -0.37
C LEU A 161 -12.59 1.62 -1.58
N THR A 162 -13.39 2.50 -2.16
CA THR A 162 -12.95 3.42 -3.22
C THR A 162 -12.52 4.72 -2.57
N TYR A 163 -11.31 5.16 -2.89
CA TYR A 163 -10.71 6.40 -2.41
C TYR A 163 -10.52 7.33 -3.60
N THR A 164 -11.01 8.56 -3.48
CA THR A 164 -10.77 9.62 -4.46
C THR A 164 -10.09 10.80 -3.79
N VAL A 165 -9.00 11.27 -4.35
CA VAL A 165 -8.38 12.55 -4.01
C VAL A 165 -8.17 13.34 -5.31
N ARG A 166 -8.69 14.57 -5.39
CA ARG A 166 -8.60 15.38 -6.62
C ARG A 166 -8.51 16.87 -6.33
N ILE A 167 -7.99 17.63 -7.28
CA ILE A 167 -8.04 19.09 -7.24
C ILE A 167 -9.42 19.56 -7.70
N GLY A 168 -10.00 20.55 -7.01
CA GLY A 168 -11.28 21.14 -7.39
C GLY A 168 -11.69 22.31 -6.51
N GLY A 169 -13.01 22.51 -6.38
CA GLY A 169 -13.60 23.70 -5.75
C GLY A 169 -13.52 24.93 -6.65
N PRO A 170 -14.07 26.08 -6.20
CA PRO A 170 -13.95 27.34 -6.93
C PRO A 170 -12.48 27.66 -7.19
N ASP A 171 -12.16 28.00 -8.44
CA ASP A 171 -10.81 28.35 -8.92
C ASP A 171 -9.72 27.32 -8.55
N ASN A 172 -10.08 26.03 -8.48
CA ASN A 172 -9.16 24.94 -8.09
C ASN A 172 -8.47 25.20 -6.74
N SER A 173 -9.19 25.79 -5.78
CA SER A 173 -8.66 26.19 -4.46
C SER A 173 -8.68 25.08 -3.40
N LYS A 174 -9.12 23.87 -3.73
CA LYS A 174 -9.29 22.76 -2.79
C LYS A 174 -8.69 21.46 -3.28
N TYR A 175 -8.29 20.63 -2.32
CA TYR A 175 -8.21 19.19 -2.46
C TYR A 175 -9.50 18.58 -1.94
N LEU A 176 -10.14 17.74 -2.76
CA LEU A 176 -11.40 17.09 -2.49
C LEU A 176 -11.14 15.60 -2.26
N PHE A 177 -11.61 15.09 -1.12
CA PHE A 177 -11.41 13.73 -0.67
C PHE A 177 -12.76 13.05 -0.56
N GLU A 178 -12.88 11.84 -1.08
CA GLU A 178 -14.09 11.03 -1.02
C GLU A 178 -13.72 9.58 -0.72
N VAL A 179 -14.49 8.91 0.15
CA VAL A 179 -14.38 7.48 0.41
C VAL A 179 -15.77 6.86 0.30
N HIS A 180 -15.88 5.82 -0.54
CA HIS A 180 -17.13 5.12 -0.77
C HIS A 180 -16.94 3.60 -0.71
N GLY A 181 -17.95 2.88 -0.23
CA GLY A 181 -17.98 1.42 -0.26
C GLY A 181 -18.91 0.84 0.78
N THR A 182 -18.79 -0.47 1.01
CA THR A 182 -19.62 -1.19 1.98
C THR A 182 -18.72 -2.04 2.85
N LEU A 183 -18.91 -1.90 4.15
CA LEU A 183 -18.32 -2.75 5.18
C LEU A 183 -19.43 -3.64 5.78
N PRO A 184 -19.10 -4.73 6.49
CA PRO A 184 -20.09 -5.53 7.19
C PRO A 184 -20.97 -4.65 8.09
N GLY A 185 -22.27 -4.58 7.76
CA GLY A 185 -23.25 -3.84 8.55
C GLY A 185 -23.31 -2.32 8.35
N ARG A 186 -22.49 -1.72 7.46
CA ARG A 186 -22.59 -0.27 7.17
C ARG A 186 -22.11 0.12 5.78
N THR A 187 -22.68 1.21 5.27
CA THR A 187 -22.21 1.87 4.05
C THR A 187 -21.25 3.01 4.42
N ILE A 188 -20.19 3.17 3.63
CA ILE A 188 -19.28 4.30 3.69
C ILE A 188 -19.62 5.20 2.50
N ASP A 189 -19.95 6.45 2.80
CA ASP A 189 -20.15 7.52 1.83
C ASP A 189 -19.80 8.83 2.54
N VAL A 190 -18.52 9.19 2.51
CA VAL A 190 -17.98 10.34 3.25
C VAL A 190 -17.08 11.17 2.36
N SER A 191 -17.10 12.48 2.58
CA SER A 191 -16.26 13.43 1.85
C SER A 191 -15.66 14.48 2.77
N ALA A 192 -14.54 15.05 2.35
CA ALA A 192 -13.88 16.14 3.04
C ALA A 192 -13.11 17.03 2.06
N GLU A 193 -12.73 18.21 2.54
CA GLU A 193 -11.93 19.16 1.76
C GLU A 193 -10.77 19.69 2.60
N LEU A 194 -9.64 19.94 1.94
CA LEU A 194 -8.52 20.71 2.49
C LEU A 194 -8.20 21.87 1.54
N PRO A 195 -7.70 23.01 2.05
CA PRO A 195 -7.27 24.10 1.19
C PRO A 195 -6.08 23.66 0.33
N ARG A 196 -6.06 24.11 -0.92
CA ARG A 196 -4.91 24.01 -1.81
C ARG A 196 -4.18 25.34 -1.83
N HIS A 197 -2.87 25.34 -1.59
CA HIS A 197 -2.09 26.57 -1.43
C HIS A 197 -1.92 27.37 -2.74
N CYS A 198 -1.97 26.72 -3.90
CA CYS A 198 -1.61 27.30 -5.19
C CYS A 198 -2.77 27.33 -6.21
N PRO A 199 -3.92 27.99 -5.91
CA PRO A 199 -5.11 27.94 -6.76
C PRO A 199 -4.86 28.34 -8.22
N SER A 200 -3.96 29.30 -8.46
CA SER A 200 -3.60 29.79 -9.80
C SER A 200 -2.67 28.86 -10.60
N THR A 201 -2.03 27.88 -9.97
CA THR A 201 -1.18 26.91 -10.69
C THR A 201 -2.06 25.92 -11.43
N SER A 202 -1.78 25.73 -12.73
CA SER A 202 -2.48 24.76 -13.57
C SER A 202 -2.49 23.37 -12.94
N THR A 203 -3.62 22.69 -13.01
CA THR A 203 -3.79 21.34 -12.44
C THR A 203 -3.15 20.25 -13.31
N GLY A 204 -2.89 20.55 -14.59
CA GLY A 204 -2.28 19.62 -15.56
C GLY A 204 -0.76 19.68 -15.63
N VAL A 205 -0.09 20.38 -14.69
CA VAL A 205 1.38 20.35 -14.59
C VAL A 205 1.87 18.93 -14.27
N THR A 206 3.14 18.65 -14.58
CA THR A 206 3.76 17.39 -14.18
C THR A 206 3.80 17.26 -12.67
N LYS A 207 3.48 16.07 -12.18
CA LYS A 207 3.37 15.69 -10.77
C LYS A 207 4.13 14.39 -10.54
N TRP A 208 4.52 14.16 -9.30
CA TRP A 208 4.87 12.83 -8.82
C TRP A 208 3.64 12.14 -8.24
N ALA A 209 3.31 10.95 -8.71
CA ALA A 209 2.35 10.05 -8.07
C ALA A 209 3.07 9.10 -7.11
N SER A 210 2.73 9.18 -5.83
CA SER A 210 3.31 8.33 -4.79
C SER A 210 2.56 7.02 -4.61
N GLY A 211 3.24 5.99 -4.13
CA GLY A 211 2.60 4.72 -3.72
C GLY A 211 2.18 4.71 -2.25
N PHE A 212 2.01 3.49 -1.74
CA PHE A 212 1.80 3.20 -0.32
C PHE A 212 3.10 3.43 0.48
N TYR A 213 3.01 4.11 1.62
CA TYR A 213 4.19 4.59 2.35
C TYR A 213 3.98 4.57 3.87
N PHE A 214 4.98 4.12 4.62
CA PHE A 214 5.02 4.16 6.08
C PHE A 214 5.62 5.49 6.55
N GLY A 215 4.84 6.28 7.27
CA GLY A 215 5.16 7.65 7.67
C GLY A 215 5.99 7.74 8.94
N GLY A 216 6.26 8.99 9.34
CA GLY A 216 7.06 9.31 10.52
C GLY A 216 8.56 9.18 10.28
N THR A 217 9.32 9.26 11.36
CA THR A 217 10.79 9.08 11.33
C THR A 217 11.18 7.62 11.51
N SER A 218 10.37 6.84 12.21
CA SER A 218 10.52 5.39 12.33
C SER A 218 10.08 4.65 11.07
N THR A 219 10.79 3.59 10.73
CA THR A 219 10.46 2.69 9.62
C THR A 219 9.42 1.64 10.01
N ALA A 220 8.84 0.94 9.03
CA ALA A 220 7.87 -0.13 9.29
C ALA A 220 8.45 -1.21 10.24
N PRO A 221 7.78 -1.57 11.34
CA PRO A 221 8.29 -2.53 12.33
C PRO A 221 8.12 -4.00 11.89
N SER A 222 7.30 -4.23 10.87
CA SER A 222 6.99 -5.52 10.28
C SER A 222 6.68 -5.33 8.80
N THR A 223 6.50 -6.42 8.05
CA THR A 223 5.94 -6.34 6.70
C THR A 223 4.53 -5.77 6.78
N ILE A 224 4.22 -4.79 5.94
CA ILE A 224 2.90 -4.19 5.79
C ILE A 224 2.48 -4.29 4.33
N THR A 225 1.28 -4.77 4.09
CA THR A 225 0.73 -4.98 2.76
C THR A 225 -0.60 -4.26 2.57
N GLY A 226 -0.87 -3.98 1.30
CA GLY A 226 -2.12 -3.40 0.85
C GLY A 226 -2.35 -3.78 -0.60
N TRP A 227 -3.61 -3.84 -1.00
CA TRP A 227 -4.01 -4.23 -2.35
C TRP A 227 -4.68 -3.06 -3.02
N ILE A 228 -4.31 -2.79 -4.27
CA ILE A 228 -4.83 -1.67 -5.03
C ILE A 228 -5.26 -2.08 -6.43
N ALA A 229 -6.37 -1.52 -6.87
CA ALA A 229 -6.75 -1.45 -8.27
C ALA A 229 -6.95 0.01 -8.66
N GLU A 230 -6.16 0.48 -9.62
CA GLU A 230 -6.19 1.82 -10.19
C GLU A 230 -5.91 1.69 -11.69
N ALA A 231 -6.70 2.39 -12.50
CA ALA A 231 -6.61 2.41 -13.95
C ALA A 231 -6.38 3.84 -14.46
#